data_AF-A0A7Z0TJ66-F1
#
_entry.id   AF-A0A7Z0TJ66-F1
#
_cell.length_a   1.000
_cell.length_b   1.000
_cell.length_c   1.000
_cell.angle_alpha   90.00
_cell.angle_beta   90.00
_cell.angle_gamma   90.00
#
_symmetry.space_group_name_H-M   'P 1'
#
loop_
_entity.id
_entity.type
_entity.pdbx_description
1 polymer ?
#
loop_
_entity_poly.entity_id
_entity_poly.type
_entity_poly.pdbx_seq_one_letter_code
_entity_poly.pdbx_strand_id
1 'polypeptide(L)'
;MEFSTEARAALHLTGSDVGKRVSVRRLAEDGGTGAKFTDTVGVLTSWDDGVLLITRRNGERVRIDESTLVAGKVVPPQPARRRGPAASFRELAGVTARAWPPVESEPLGGWVLRASSGFTRRANSVLAVGDPGLELDDALAVVAAWYGERG
;
A
#
# COMPACT_ATOMS: atom_id res chain seq x y z
N MET A 1 15.18 -26.23 -14.96
CA MET A 1 13.99 -26.45 -14.10
C MET A 1 12.79 -26.40 -15.02
N GLU A 2 12.35 -27.55 -15.51
CA GLU A 2 11.18 -27.67 -16.39
C GLU A 2 9.92 -27.63 -15.52
N PHE A 3 9.11 -26.58 -15.67
CA PHE A 3 7.77 -26.60 -15.12
C PHE A 3 6.91 -27.39 -16.11
N SER A 4 6.51 -28.60 -15.72
CA SER A 4 5.53 -29.38 -16.47
C SER A 4 4.28 -28.53 -16.72
N THR A 5 3.93 -28.36 -17.98
CA THR A 5 2.69 -27.73 -18.46
C THR A 5 1.44 -28.54 -18.10
N GLU A 6 1.59 -29.76 -17.57
CA GLU A 6 0.48 -30.66 -17.23
C GLU A 6 -0.05 -30.46 -15.80
N ALA A 7 0.67 -29.71 -14.95
CA ALA A 7 0.20 -29.38 -13.61
C ALA A 7 -0.87 -28.27 -13.67
N ARG A 8 -2.09 -28.62 -14.13
CA ARG A 8 -3.29 -27.81 -13.90
C ARG A 8 -3.58 -27.82 -12.40
N ALA A 9 -3.06 -26.83 -11.69
CA ALA A 9 -3.41 -26.61 -10.29
C ALA A 9 -4.94 -26.49 -10.22
N ALA A 10 -5.58 -27.37 -9.45
CA ALA A 10 -7.03 -27.58 -9.42
C ALA A 10 -7.80 -26.28 -9.69
N LEU A 11 -8.48 -26.24 -10.82
CA LEU A 11 -9.26 -25.10 -11.23
C LEU A 11 -10.50 -25.03 -10.33
N HIS A 12 -10.50 -24.11 -9.36
CA HIS A 12 -11.64 -23.91 -8.47
C HIS A 12 -12.62 -22.86 -9.04
N LEU A 13 -12.62 -22.70 -10.37
CA LEU A 13 -13.50 -21.77 -11.08
C LEU A 13 -14.36 -22.55 -12.06
N THR A 14 -15.62 -22.15 -12.16
CA THR A 14 -16.59 -22.64 -13.14
C THR A 14 -17.38 -21.47 -13.71
N GLY A 15 -18.19 -21.71 -14.75
CA GLY A 15 -19.13 -20.70 -15.26
C GLY A 15 -20.08 -20.14 -14.19
N SER A 16 -20.34 -20.87 -13.10
CA SER A 16 -21.17 -20.39 -11.97
C SER A 16 -20.51 -19.26 -11.15
N ASP A 17 -19.24 -18.97 -11.40
CA ASP A 17 -18.50 -17.89 -10.76
C ASP A 17 -18.59 -16.56 -11.52
N VAL A 18 -19.35 -16.49 -12.63
CA VAL A 18 -19.65 -15.23 -13.32
C VAL A 18 -20.27 -14.24 -12.33
N GLY A 19 -19.80 -12.99 -12.39
CA GLY A 19 -20.13 -11.92 -11.46
C GLY A 19 -19.23 -11.86 -10.22
N LYS A 20 -18.46 -12.90 -9.91
CA LYS A 20 -17.52 -12.91 -8.78
C LYS A 20 -16.17 -12.33 -9.18
N ARG A 21 -15.44 -11.83 -8.19
CA ARG A 21 -14.04 -11.44 -8.37
C ARG A 21 -13.17 -12.69 -8.38
N VAL A 22 -12.33 -12.83 -9.39
CA VAL A 22 -11.47 -13.98 -9.60
C VAL A 22 -10.01 -13.56 -9.76
N SER A 23 -9.11 -14.49 -9.44
CA SER A 23 -7.69 -14.43 -9.82
C SER A 23 -7.40 -15.61 -10.72
N VAL A 24 -6.92 -15.31 -11.92
CA VAL A 24 -6.67 -16.29 -12.98
C VAL A 24 -5.21 -16.22 -13.41
N ARG A 25 -4.57 -17.38 -13.53
CA ARG A 25 -3.24 -17.55 -14.11
C ARG A 25 -3.36 -18.22 -15.46
N ARG A 26 -2.79 -17.61 -16.49
CA ARG A 26 -2.71 -18.18 -17.85
C ARG A 26 -1.28 -18.32 -18.33
N LEU A 27 -1.06 -19.20 -19.30
CA LEU A 27 0.15 -19.19 -20.14
C LEU A 27 0.20 -17.90 -20.96
N ALA A 28 1.36 -17.25 -21.02
CA ALA A 28 1.60 -16.11 -21.89
C ALA A 28 1.83 -16.61 -23.32
N GLU A 29 1.26 -15.90 -24.28
CA GLU A 29 1.63 -16.05 -25.69
C GLU A 29 2.95 -15.33 -25.88
N ASP A 30 4.08 -16.06 -25.85
CA ASP A 30 5.33 -15.71 -26.54
C ASP A 30 6.43 -16.77 -26.37
N GLY A 31 6.56 -17.59 -27.42
CA GLY A 31 7.75 -18.05 -28.18
C GLY A 31 9.16 -18.20 -27.60
N GLY A 32 9.41 -18.04 -26.30
CA GLY A 32 10.73 -18.22 -25.68
C GLY A 32 10.87 -19.54 -24.91
N THR A 33 12.11 -20.02 -24.73
CA THR A 33 12.43 -21.18 -23.90
C THR A 33 12.04 -20.92 -22.44
N GLY A 34 10.84 -21.36 -22.08
CA GLY A 34 10.25 -21.28 -20.74
C GLY A 34 8.83 -20.69 -20.79
N ALA A 35 7.83 -21.46 -20.33
CA ALA A 35 6.47 -20.98 -20.19
C ALA A 35 6.44 -19.77 -19.24
N LYS A 36 6.17 -18.58 -19.78
CA LYS A 36 5.89 -17.39 -18.96
C LYS A 36 4.43 -17.43 -18.56
N PHE A 37 4.13 -17.26 -17.27
CA PHE A 37 2.74 -17.17 -16.80
C PHE A 37 2.34 -15.70 -16.62
N THR A 38 1.09 -15.38 -16.89
CA THR A 38 0.49 -14.07 -16.61
C THR A 38 -0.70 -14.21 -15.68
N ASP A 39 -0.73 -13.39 -14.63
CA ASP A 39 -1.83 -13.33 -13.68
C ASP A 39 -2.78 -12.16 -14.02
N THR A 40 -4.09 -12.42 -13.96
CA THR A 40 -5.15 -11.41 -14.14
C THR A 40 -6.15 -11.50 -13.00
N VAL A 41 -6.45 -10.34 -12.41
CA VAL A 41 -7.44 -10.20 -11.32
C VAL A 41 -8.52 -9.22 -11.75
N GLY A 42 -9.78 -9.62 -11.60
CA GLY A 42 -10.92 -8.80 -11.96
C GLY A 42 -12.23 -9.52 -11.70
N VAL A 43 -13.34 -8.99 -12.21
CA VAL A 43 -14.64 -9.64 -12.17
C VAL A 43 -14.76 -10.53 -13.41
N LEU A 44 -15.10 -11.81 -13.21
CA LEU A 44 -15.44 -12.71 -14.32
C LEU A 44 -16.78 -12.26 -14.89
N THR A 45 -16.78 -11.65 -16.06
CA THR A 45 -17.99 -11.08 -16.68
C THR A 45 -18.67 -12.02 -17.66
N SER A 46 -17.93 -12.97 -18.25
CA SER A 46 -18.50 -14.08 -19.01
C SER A 46 -17.57 -15.28 -18.98
N TRP A 47 -18.16 -16.46 -19.18
CA TRP A 47 -17.45 -17.69 -19.49
C TRP A 47 -18.34 -18.52 -20.42
N ASP A 48 -18.03 -18.46 -21.69
CA ASP A 48 -18.77 -19.09 -22.79
C ASP A 48 -17.79 -19.50 -23.89
N ASP A 49 -18.16 -20.48 -24.70
CA ASP A 49 -17.42 -20.91 -25.89
C ASP A 49 -15.89 -21.11 -25.67
N GLY A 50 -15.51 -21.65 -24.51
CA GLY A 50 -14.11 -21.91 -24.14
C GLY A 50 -13.30 -20.65 -23.81
N VAL A 51 -13.95 -19.54 -23.46
CA VAL A 51 -13.30 -18.26 -23.22
C VAL A 51 -13.83 -17.59 -21.97
N LEU A 52 -12.90 -17.08 -21.17
CA LEU A 52 -13.17 -16.26 -19.99
C LEU A 52 -12.98 -14.78 -20.34
N LEU A 53 -13.93 -13.95 -19.94
CA LEU A 53 -13.80 -12.49 -20.00
C LEU A 53 -13.70 -11.92 -18.59
N ILE A 54 -12.59 -11.24 -18.29
CA ILE A 54 -12.36 -10.62 -16.99
C ILE A 54 -12.30 -9.10 -17.13
N THR A 55 -13.17 -8.38 -16.41
CA THR A 55 -13.09 -6.92 -16.32
C THR A 55 -12.23 -6.53 -15.12
N ARG A 56 -11.11 -5.87 -15.37
CA ARG A 56 -10.18 -5.35 -14.37
C ARG A 56 -10.75 -4.12 -13.68
N ARG A 57 -10.13 -3.73 -12.57
CA ARG A 57 -10.54 -2.58 -11.76
C ARG A 57 -10.50 -1.24 -12.54
N ASN A 58 -9.60 -1.13 -13.51
CA ASN A 58 -9.46 0.04 -14.39
C ASN A 58 -10.51 0.06 -15.53
N GLY A 59 -11.40 -0.92 -15.61
CA GLY A 59 -12.38 -1.06 -16.68
C GLY A 59 -11.89 -1.82 -17.93
N GLU A 60 -10.60 -2.16 -17.98
CA GLU A 60 -10.02 -2.97 -19.07
C GLU A 60 -10.62 -4.38 -19.07
N ARG A 61 -11.01 -4.87 -20.25
CA ARG A 61 -11.51 -6.24 -20.43
C ARG A 61 -10.39 -7.12 -20.98
N VAL A 62 -10.09 -8.20 -20.29
CA VAL A 62 -9.09 -9.19 -20.69
C VAL A 62 -9.79 -10.47 -21.10
N ARG A 63 -9.54 -10.91 -22.33
CA ARG A 63 -9.99 -12.20 -22.87
C ARG A 63 -8.93 -13.26 -22.58
N ILE A 64 -9.35 -14.43 -22.11
CA ILE A 64 -8.46 -15.56 -21.78
C ILE A 64 -9.07 -16.84 -22.35
N ASP A 65 -8.37 -17.50 -23.26
CA ASP A 65 -8.75 -18.82 -23.74
C ASP A 65 -8.61 -19.86 -22.63
N GLU A 66 -9.66 -20.65 -22.42
CA GLU A 66 -9.73 -21.68 -21.37
C GLU A 66 -8.60 -22.72 -21.52
N SER A 67 -8.14 -22.97 -22.75
CA SER A 67 -7.01 -23.85 -23.04
C SER A 67 -5.69 -23.36 -22.44
N THR A 68 -5.53 -22.05 -22.22
CA THR A 68 -4.33 -21.43 -21.64
C THR A 68 -4.38 -21.34 -20.12
N LEU A 69 -5.51 -21.70 -19.51
CA LEU A 69 -5.77 -21.54 -18.10
C LEU A 69 -5.01 -22.58 -17.27
N VAL A 70 -4.24 -22.11 -16.29
CA VAL A 70 -3.36 -22.94 -15.46
C VAL A 70 -3.88 -23.06 -14.05
N ALA A 71 -4.41 -21.96 -13.51
CA ALA A 71 -5.00 -21.91 -12.18
C ALA A 71 -6.07 -20.81 -12.10
N GLY A 72 -7.05 -21.03 -11.24
CA GLY A 72 -8.13 -20.07 -11.01
C GLY A 72 -8.72 -20.23 -9.62
N LYS A 73 -9.03 -19.10 -8.97
CA LYS A 73 -9.82 -19.07 -7.74
C LYS A 73 -10.70 -17.84 -7.64
N VAL A 74 -11.85 -18.00 -6.97
CA VAL A 74 -12.63 -16.86 -6.47
C VAL A 74 -11.83 -16.17 -5.38
N VAL A 75 -11.77 -14.84 -5.42
CA VAL A 75 -11.12 -14.02 -4.40
C VAL A 75 -12.15 -13.11 -3.72
N PRO A 76 -11.93 -12.72 -2.45
CA PRO A 76 -12.82 -11.79 -1.77
C PRO A 76 -13.01 -10.49 -2.57
N PRO A 77 -14.18 -9.83 -2.44
CA PRO A 77 -14.40 -8.51 -3.02
C PRO A 77 -13.30 -7.55 -2.55
N GLN A 78 -13.03 -6.52 -3.36
CA GLN A 78 -12.07 -5.50 -2.92
C GLN A 78 -12.54 -4.96 -1.57
N PRO A 79 -11.69 -4.99 -0.51
CA PRO A 79 -12.07 -4.43 0.77
C PRO A 79 -12.57 -3.01 0.56
N ALA A 80 -13.73 -2.69 1.15
CA ALA A 80 -14.20 -1.31 1.17
C ALA A 80 -13.04 -0.46 1.68
N ARG A 81 -12.66 0.57 0.91
CA ARG A 81 -11.66 1.53 1.38
C ARG A 81 -12.21 2.09 2.69
N ARG A 82 -11.65 1.65 3.83
CA ARG A 82 -11.88 2.34 5.09
C ARG A 82 -11.48 3.78 4.82
N ARG A 83 -12.42 4.73 4.98
CA ARG A 83 -12.02 6.12 5.11
C ARG A 83 -10.93 6.13 6.19
N GLY A 84 -9.85 6.88 5.96
CA GLY A 84 -8.78 7.01 6.94
C GLY A 84 -9.34 7.38 8.32
N PRO A 85 -8.53 7.31 9.38
CA PRO A 85 -8.98 7.73 10.71
C PRO A 85 -9.70 9.09 10.63
N ALA A 86 -10.75 9.26 11.44
CA ALA A 86 -11.48 10.53 11.50
C ALA A 86 -10.56 11.71 11.89
N ALA A 87 -9.48 11.40 12.61
CA ALA A 87 -8.45 12.35 13.00
C ALA A 87 -7.45 12.63 11.87
N SER A 88 -7.12 13.90 11.71
CA SER A 88 -6.05 14.38 10.84
C SER A 88 -4.67 13.99 11.37
N PHE A 89 -3.66 14.02 10.50
CA PHE A 89 -2.27 13.85 10.92
C PHE A 89 -1.87 14.85 12.01
N ARG A 90 -2.32 16.12 11.92
CA ARG A 90 -2.01 17.16 12.91
C ARG A 90 -2.50 16.79 14.31
N GLU A 91 -3.74 16.29 14.41
CA GLU A 91 -4.31 15.83 15.67
C GLU A 91 -3.58 14.59 16.20
N LEU A 92 -3.34 13.60 15.34
CA LEU A 92 -2.65 12.36 15.73
C LEU A 92 -1.21 12.62 16.17
N ALA A 93 -0.47 13.50 15.48
CA ALA A 93 0.92 13.82 15.79
C ALA A 93 1.04 14.47 17.18
N GLY A 94 0.16 15.42 17.51
CA GLY A 94 0.11 16.01 18.85
C GLY A 94 -0.23 14.99 19.94
N VAL A 95 -1.23 14.13 19.72
CA VAL A 95 -1.63 13.10 20.69
C VAL A 95 -0.51 12.08 20.92
N THR A 96 0.11 11.59 19.84
CA THR A 96 1.16 10.56 19.89
C THR A 96 2.47 11.08 20.48
N ALA A 97 2.79 12.36 20.32
CA ALA A 97 3.96 12.97 20.97
C ALA A 97 3.90 12.87 22.50
N ARG A 98 2.70 12.86 23.09
CA ARG A 98 2.50 12.71 24.54
C ARG A 98 2.75 11.30 25.06
N ALA A 99 2.77 10.29 24.19
CA ALA A 99 3.07 8.91 24.60
C ALA A 99 4.55 8.70 24.92
N TRP A 100 5.43 9.61 24.46
CA TRP A 100 6.87 9.54 24.69
C TRP A 100 7.43 10.96 24.93
N PRO A 101 7.15 11.57 26.10
CA PRO A 101 7.56 12.94 26.38
C PRO A 101 9.10 13.07 26.41
N PRO A 102 9.65 14.20 25.94
CA PRO A 102 11.07 14.49 26.12
C PRO A 102 11.39 14.89 27.56
N VAL A 103 12.68 15.03 27.86
CA VAL A 103 13.14 15.56 29.16
C VAL A 103 12.98 17.09 29.16
N GLU A 104 13.28 17.71 28.02
CA GLU A 104 13.12 19.14 27.78
C GLU A 104 12.25 19.37 26.55
N SER A 105 11.36 20.37 26.62
CA SER A 105 10.54 20.79 25.49
C SER A 105 10.30 22.29 25.49
N GLU A 106 10.27 22.87 24.31
CA GLU A 106 10.00 24.30 24.12
C GLU A 106 9.08 24.54 22.92
N PRO A 107 8.04 25.38 23.04
CA PRO A 107 7.20 25.73 21.89
C PRO A 107 7.91 26.70 20.95
N LEU A 108 7.71 26.51 19.65
CA LEU A 108 8.10 27.45 18.59
C LEU A 108 6.91 27.63 17.65
N GLY A 109 6.02 28.57 17.99
CA GLY A 109 4.70 28.68 17.36
C GLY A 109 3.91 27.38 17.50
N GLY A 110 3.51 26.80 16.36
CA GLY A 110 2.87 25.49 16.26
C GLY A 110 3.84 24.30 16.37
N TRP A 111 5.15 24.54 16.31
CA TRP A 111 6.15 23.49 16.49
C TRP A 111 6.47 23.27 17.97
N VAL A 112 7.04 22.10 18.28
CA VAL A 112 7.57 21.79 19.61
C VAL A 112 8.97 21.21 19.46
N LEU A 113 9.97 21.89 20.03
CA LEU A 113 11.35 21.42 20.16
C LEU A 113 11.41 20.39 21.30
N ARG A 114 12.16 19.30 21.11
CA ARG A 114 12.19 18.18 22.08
C ARG A 114 13.61 17.65 22.23
N ALA A 115 14.07 17.49 23.47
CA ALA A 115 15.39 16.93 23.80
C ALA A 115 15.34 15.97 24.98
N SER A 116 16.14 14.92 24.89
CA SER A 116 16.35 13.89 25.93
C SER A 116 17.80 13.45 25.89
N SER A 117 18.72 14.38 26.13
CA SER A 117 20.17 14.16 26.33
C SER A 117 20.82 13.20 25.30
N GLY A 118 20.37 13.22 24.04
CA GLY A 118 20.90 12.35 22.98
C GLY A 118 20.56 10.86 23.06
N PHE A 119 19.90 10.36 24.13
CA PHE A 119 19.67 8.91 24.30
C PHE A 119 18.65 8.32 23.33
N THR A 120 17.55 9.02 23.04
CA THR A 120 16.54 8.55 22.07
C THR A 120 16.39 9.52 20.90
N ARG A 121 16.57 9.06 19.65
CA ARG A 121 16.35 9.92 18.48
C ARG A 121 14.90 10.43 18.34
N ARG A 122 13.92 9.72 18.91
CA ARG A 122 12.51 10.11 18.85
C ARG A 122 12.19 11.30 19.75
N ALA A 123 12.77 11.34 20.94
CA ALA A 123 12.58 12.46 21.88
C ALA A 123 13.64 13.57 21.71
N ASN A 124 14.65 13.37 20.86
CA ASN A 124 15.55 14.41 20.36
C ASN A 124 15.14 14.81 18.93
N SER A 125 13.98 15.47 18.79
CA SER A 125 13.40 15.85 17.50
C SER A 125 12.50 17.09 17.59
N VAL A 126 12.20 17.70 16.45
CA VAL A 126 11.19 18.75 16.37
C VAL A 126 9.86 18.15 15.92
N LEU A 127 8.78 18.41 16.67
CA LEU A 127 7.42 18.16 16.22
C LEU A 127 6.99 19.33 15.32
N ALA A 128 7.41 19.30 14.05
CA ALA A 128 7.16 20.37 13.07
C ALA A 128 5.74 20.30 12.49
N VAL A 129 4.73 20.44 13.35
CA VAL A 129 3.32 20.30 12.98
C VAL A 129 2.60 21.63 13.13
N GLY A 130 2.43 22.36 12.02
CA GLY A 130 1.81 23.68 12.02
C GLY A 130 2.78 24.77 11.60
N ASP A 131 2.38 26.01 11.88
CA ASP A 131 3.14 27.21 11.55
C ASP A 131 4.09 27.56 12.71
N PRO A 132 5.42 27.65 12.53
CA PRO A 132 6.35 28.03 13.59
C PRO A 132 6.22 29.49 14.04
N GLY A 133 5.39 30.31 13.37
CA GLY A 133 5.23 31.73 13.66
C GLY A 133 6.40 32.60 13.17
N LEU A 134 7.28 32.02 12.37
CA LEU A 134 8.45 32.62 11.74
C LEU A 134 8.57 32.13 10.30
N GLU A 135 9.35 32.83 9.48
CA GLU A 135 9.81 32.27 8.20
C GLU A 135 10.66 31.02 8.44
N LEU A 136 10.65 30.10 7.47
CA LEU A 136 11.22 28.76 7.65
C LEU A 136 12.71 28.80 8.04
N ASP A 137 13.50 29.65 7.40
CA ASP A 137 14.94 29.74 7.66
C ASP A 137 15.23 30.27 9.07
N ASP A 138 14.43 31.24 9.55
CA ASP A 138 14.54 31.76 10.91
C ASP A 138 14.14 30.70 11.94
N ALA A 139 13.07 29.94 11.67
CA ALA A 139 12.66 28.82 12.52
C ALA A 139 13.75 27.75 12.61
N LEU A 140 14.40 27.42 11.49
CA LEU A 140 15.52 26.47 11.46
C LEU A 140 16.74 26.99 12.21
N ALA A 141 17.03 28.30 12.14
CA ALA A 141 18.11 28.91 12.91
C ALA A 141 17.86 28.80 14.42
N VAL A 142 16.62 29.03 14.88
CA VAL A 142 16.22 28.83 16.29
C VAL A 142 16.39 27.37 16.70
N VAL A 143 15.93 26.42 15.87
CA VAL A 143 16.07 24.99 16.14
C VAL A 143 17.55 24.59 16.28
N ALA A 144 18.41 25.06 15.36
CA ALA A 144 19.84 24.75 15.39
C ALA A 144 20.52 25.31 16.65
N ALA A 145 20.21 26.55 17.03
CA ALA A 145 20.72 27.16 18.26
C ALA A 145 20.28 26.36 19.50
N TRP A 146 18.99 26.01 19.57
CA TRP A 146 18.40 25.29 20.70
C TRP A 146 19.03 23.91 20.93
N TYR A 147 19.30 23.16 19.86
CA TYR A 147 20.03 21.89 19.97
C TYR A 147 21.53 22.10 20.24
N GLY A 148 22.14 23.16 19.69
CA GLY A 148 23.55 23.48 19.93
C GLY A 148 23.89 23.73 21.40
N GLU A 149 22.96 24.28 22.17
CA GLU A 149 23.08 24.44 23.63
C GLU A 149 23.07 23.09 24.40
N ARG A 150 22.58 22.02 23.77
CA ARG A 150 22.27 20.73 24.41
C ARG A 150 23.19 19.58 23.99
N GLY A 151 24.10 19.82 23.05
CA GLY A 151 25.12 18.86 22.59
C GLY A 151 24.70 18.02 21.40
#